data_AF-A0A9Q0LF30-F1
#
_entry.id   AF-A0A9Q0LF30-F1
#
_cell.length_a   1.000
_cell.length_b   1.000
_cell.length_c   1.000
_cell.angle_alpha   90.00
_cell.angle_beta   90.00
_cell.angle_gamma   90.00
#
_symmetry.space_group_name_H-M   'P 1'
#
loop_
_entity.id
_entity.type
_entity.pdbx_description
1 polymer ?
#
loop_
_entity_poly.entity_id
_entity_poly.type
_entity_poly.pdbx_seq_one_letter_code
_entity_poly.pdbx_strand_id
1 'polypeptide(L)'
;MSNQTLQDHLLTSTDSETIFEQTNDKNETLLKDLKENSNENLKESESNESDSSEFEKNQKRIKRQEIIQKRENLPFDKNQYTPKFYKPAEHNSPYSNKFFIFLDKTFYISQRRSDIKTEFIAGIVMYLATLYLIDVQPAHFAQFGMEENQVKVSMTIVTGLATIVTGFLTGIPVVVSCGICETNFFIDTLCGKFKYSWQSSLSLIFLQGAICLVLSFFIVRKSFVMAIPNSFRLGFAFGIGLFIGKVGVLGFVSISNEEIELEYQTLIGLFCLVLLAIGVYWDFRLMFIIAVLVSSIISLIISLTVDHEKLKWFPISLNDIAFKLKFKYKNASVISLLVISVINNLINTLSTSFTLIQFTYLQNLIFDTNTFLKLLIEKNGYLKKMLFTNAIFSMISPLLGTPATVPLIESVIGSAIGSRTGLSSVTTGLLFLITITFLPFTKIIPSEATGPLLLYSLVLLFSMVKYIDFGDLVDEIPIIVATLAIPVFNSIPYGFAVGYVSLVAFWIVGKKFKKLTFMMFIIGILSVATIVLPSINF
;
A
#
# COMPACT_ATOMS: atom_id res chain seq x y z
N MET A 1 -18.21 57.77 -52.43
CA MET A 1 -17.87 56.73 -53.43
C MET A 1 -16.72 55.93 -52.84
N SER A 2 -16.68 54.61 -52.72
CA SER A 2 -17.64 53.50 -52.82
C SER A 2 -16.80 52.26 -52.47
N ASN A 3 -17.33 51.38 -51.62
CA ASN A 3 -16.98 49.98 -51.38
C ASN A 3 -15.78 49.37 -52.15
N GLN A 4 -14.79 48.86 -51.43
CA GLN A 4 -14.34 47.44 -51.44
C GLN A 4 -12.93 47.31 -50.84
N THR A 5 -12.81 46.70 -49.66
CA THR A 5 -11.74 45.78 -49.17
C THR A 5 -11.71 45.75 -47.63
N LEU A 6 -12.66 45.01 -47.05
CA LEU A 6 -12.66 44.64 -45.63
C LEU A 6 -13.47 43.35 -45.48
N GLN A 7 -12.98 42.26 -46.07
CA GLN A 7 -13.52 40.91 -45.89
C GLN A 7 -12.54 39.85 -46.45
N ASP A 8 -11.46 39.60 -45.72
CA ASP A 8 -10.74 38.32 -45.78
C ASP A 8 -10.09 38.07 -44.42
N HIS A 9 -10.24 36.85 -43.93
CA HIS A 9 -9.88 36.34 -42.59
C HIS A 9 -10.91 36.49 -41.48
N LEU A 10 -12.08 35.87 -41.67
CA LEU A 10 -12.82 35.14 -40.63
C LEU A 10 -13.64 34.02 -41.32
N LEU A 11 -13.63 32.81 -40.73
CA LEU A 11 -14.40 31.58 -41.07
C LEU A 11 -13.67 30.49 -41.88
N THR A 12 -13.21 29.43 -41.19
CA THR A 12 -13.60 28.03 -41.49
C THR A 12 -13.32 27.15 -40.27
N SER A 13 -14.37 26.92 -39.48
CA SER A 13 -14.51 25.88 -38.47
C SER A 13 -15.51 24.85 -39.02
N THR A 14 -15.04 23.87 -39.80
CA THR A 14 -15.92 22.85 -40.43
C THR A 14 -15.28 21.46 -40.59
N ASP A 15 -14.19 21.15 -39.88
CA ASP A 15 -13.53 19.83 -39.99
C ASP A 15 -13.71 18.94 -38.74
N SER A 16 -14.23 19.47 -37.64
CA SER A 16 -14.47 18.69 -36.41
C SER A 16 -15.87 18.06 -36.31
N GLU A 17 -16.88 18.64 -36.96
CA GLU A 17 -18.24 18.09 -36.97
C GLU A 17 -18.39 16.93 -37.95
N THR A 18 -17.73 16.98 -39.11
CA THR A 18 -17.71 15.91 -40.12
C THR A 18 -17.01 14.64 -39.64
N ILE A 19 -15.97 14.75 -38.82
CA ILE A 19 -15.31 13.59 -38.19
C ILE A 19 -16.19 12.98 -37.09
N PHE A 20 -16.96 13.81 -36.38
CA PHE A 20 -17.88 13.39 -35.31
C PHE A 20 -19.13 12.67 -35.87
N GLU A 21 -19.68 13.15 -36.99
CA GLU A 21 -20.78 12.47 -37.69
C GLU A 21 -20.35 11.12 -38.28
N GLN A 22 -19.16 11.05 -38.90
CA GLN A 22 -18.65 9.79 -39.47
C GLN A 22 -18.34 8.71 -38.43
N THR A 23 -17.95 9.09 -37.21
CA THR A 23 -17.74 8.13 -36.11
C THR A 23 -19.05 7.67 -35.49
N ASN A 24 -20.07 8.53 -35.43
CA ASN A 24 -21.41 8.13 -34.99
C ASN A 24 -22.09 7.18 -35.97
N ASP A 25 -22.04 7.43 -37.28
CA ASP A 25 -22.62 6.54 -38.28
C ASP A 25 -21.98 5.15 -38.28
N LYS A 26 -20.64 5.06 -38.15
CA LYS A 26 -19.94 3.78 -38.00
C LYS A 26 -20.35 3.02 -36.74
N ASN A 27 -20.56 3.72 -35.63
CA ASN A 27 -20.98 3.12 -34.37
C ASN A 27 -22.46 2.68 -34.40
N GLU A 28 -23.34 3.43 -35.07
CA GLU A 28 -24.74 3.03 -35.29
C GLU A 28 -24.86 1.82 -36.22
N THR A 29 -23.99 1.71 -37.23
CA THR A 29 -23.94 0.55 -38.13
C THR A 29 -23.49 -0.70 -37.37
N LEU A 30 -22.45 -0.59 -36.54
CA LEU A 30 -21.98 -1.67 -35.67
C LEU A 30 -23.07 -2.12 -34.65
N LEU A 31 -23.85 -1.17 -34.13
CA LEU A 31 -24.98 -1.43 -33.23
C LEU A 31 -26.16 -2.10 -33.94
N LYS A 32 -26.38 -1.84 -35.23
CA LYS A 32 -27.37 -2.55 -36.05
C LYS A 32 -26.92 -3.98 -36.33
N ASP A 33 -25.66 -4.18 -36.71
CA ASP A 33 -25.09 -5.52 -36.97
C ASP A 33 -25.09 -6.40 -35.69
N LEU A 34 -24.84 -5.81 -34.52
CA LEU A 34 -24.95 -6.52 -33.24
C LEU A 34 -26.40 -6.88 -32.87
N LYS A 35 -27.36 -6.02 -33.22
CA LYS A 35 -28.80 -6.29 -33.03
C LYS A 35 -29.31 -7.36 -33.98
N GLU A 36 -28.88 -7.35 -35.24
CA GLU A 36 -29.25 -8.38 -36.22
C GLU A 36 -28.67 -9.75 -35.85
N ASN A 37 -27.38 -9.82 -35.48
CA ASN A 37 -26.77 -11.05 -34.96
C ASN A 37 -27.43 -11.55 -33.66
N SER A 38 -27.92 -10.65 -32.80
CA SER A 38 -28.67 -11.06 -31.61
C SER A 38 -30.07 -11.59 -31.94
N ASN A 39 -30.71 -11.05 -32.98
CA ASN A 39 -32.04 -11.49 -33.44
C ASN A 39 -32.00 -12.80 -34.22
N GLU A 40 -30.88 -13.12 -34.89
CA GLU A 40 -30.67 -14.45 -35.49
C GLU A 40 -30.46 -15.52 -34.40
N ASN A 41 -29.66 -15.23 -33.36
CA ASN A 41 -29.50 -16.12 -32.21
C ASN A 41 -30.81 -16.30 -31.40
N LEU A 42 -31.70 -15.29 -31.40
CA LEU A 42 -33.03 -15.36 -30.78
C LEU A 42 -33.94 -16.39 -31.45
N LYS A 43 -33.84 -16.58 -32.78
CA LYS A 43 -34.66 -17.57 -33.51
C LYS A 43 -34.21 -19.02 -33.29
N GLU A 44 -32.95 -19.26 -32.93
CA GLU A 44 -32.46 -20.60 -32.59
C GLU A 44 -32.79 -21.00 -31.14
N SER A 45 -32.91 -20.02 -30.23
CA SER A 45 -33.15 -20.24 -28.79
C SER A 45 -34.62 -20.49 -28.38
N GLU A 46 -35.60 -20.30 -29.27
CA GLU A 46 -37.03 -20.54 -28.95
C GLU A 46 -37.43 -22.03 -28.92
N SER A 47 -36.47 -22.96 -28.94
CA SER A 47 -36.75 -24.41 -28.95
C SER A 47 -36.36 -25.20 -27.69
N ASN A 48 -35.87 -24.56 -26.61
CA ASN A 48 -35.55 -25.27 -25.35
C ASN A 48 -35.84 -24.45 -24.08
N GLU A 49 -36.67 -24.98 -23.18
CA GLU A 49 -37.13 -24.34 -21.92
C GLU A 49 -36.06 -24.20 -20.81
N SER A 50 -34.78 -24.52 -21.07
CA SER A 50 -33.69 -24.40 -20.08
C SER A 50 -33.03 -23.00 -20.01
N ASP A 51 -33.32 -22.10 -20.95
CA ASP A 51 -32.53 -20.88 -21.16
C ASP A 51 -33.06 -19.61 -20.47
N SER A 52 -34.18 -19.69 -19.73
CA SER A 52 -34.83 -18.51 -19.12
C SER A 52 -33.96 -17.79 -18.07
N SER A 53 -33.12 -18.51 -17.30
CA SER A 53 -32.22 -17.92 -16.29
C SER A 53 -30.97 -17.26 -16.90
N GLU A 54 -30.50 -17.80 -18.02
CA GLU A 54 -29.31 -17.30 -18.73
C GLU A 54 -29.67 -16.07 -19.58
N PHE A 55 -30.87 -16.08 -20.17
CA PHE A 55 -31.48 -14.94 -20.85
C PHE A 55 -31.62 -13.71 -19.94
N GLU A 56 -32.11 -13.89 -18.69
CA GLU A 56 -32.28 -12.79 -17.75
C GLU A 56 -30.92 -12.22 -17.26
N LYS A 57 -29.90 -13.08 -17.12
CA LYS A 57 -28.51 -12.67 -16.81
C LYS A 57 -27.87 -11.90 -17.96
N ASN A 58 -28.10 -12.31 -19.20
CA ASN A 58 -27.56 -11.63 -20.38
C ASN A 58 -28.24 -10.27 -20.62
N GLN A 59 -29.56 -10.15 -20.42
CA GLN A 59 -30.22 -8.84 -20.46
C GLN A 59 -29.71 -7.86 -19.40
N LYS A 60 -29.43 -8.35 -18.17
CA LYS A 60 -28.82 -7.52 -17.12
C LYS A 60 -27.40 -7.07 -17.48
N ARG A 61 -26.61 -7.91 -18.17
CA ARG A 61 -25.27 -7.56 -18.67
C ARG A 61 -25.32 -6.50 -19.78
N ILE A 62 -26.23 -6.64 -20.74
CA ILE A 62 -26.39 -5.71 -21.86
C ILE A 62 -26.85 -4.34 -21.36
N LYS A 63 -27.86 -4.26 -20.49
CA LYS A 63 -28.28 -2.98 -19.86
C LYS A 63 -27.14 -2.32 -19.08
N ARG A 64 -26.29 -3.11 -18.42
CA ARG A 64 -25.13 -2.59 -17.67
C ARG A 64 -24.08 -2.01 -18.61
N GLN A 65 -23.84 -2.63 -19.76
CA GLN A 65 -22.92 -2.14 -20.79
C GLN A 65 -23.44 -0.87 -21.48
N GLU A 66 -24.73 -0.80 -21.80
CA GLU A 66 -25.36 0.43 -22.34
C GLU A 66 -25.27 1.61 -21.37
N ILE A 67 -25.41 1.38 -20.06
CA ILE A 67 -25.23 2.42 -19.03
C ILE A 67 -23.78 2.88 -18.93
N ILE A 68 -22.82 1.97 -19.09
CA ILE A 68 -21.38 2.28 -19.07
C ILE A 68 -21.02 3.15 -20.29
N GLN A 69 -21.47 2.76 -21.50
CA GLN A 69 -21.24 3.52 -22.73
C GLN A 69 -21.91 4.91 -22.71
N LYS A 70 -23.13 5.03 -22.16
CA LYS A 70 -23.78 6.34 -21.96
C LYS A 70 -23.07 7.23 -20.95
N ARG A 71 -22.31 6.66 -20.01
CA ARG A 71 -21.57 7.42 -18.98
C ARG A 71 -20.16 7.81 -19.42
N GLU A 72 -19.52 7.02 -20.27
CA GLU A 72 -18.21 7.33 -20.86
C GLU A 72 -18.28 8.49 -21.87
N ASN A 73 -19.44 8.68 -22.54
CA ASN A 73 -19.64 9.73 -23.54
C ASN A 73 -20.20 11.06 -22.99
N LEU A 74 -20.25 11.27 -21.67
CA LEU A 74 -20.67 12.55 -21.09
C LEU A 74 -19.50 13.55 -21.13
N PRO A 75 -19.61 14.69 -21.85
CA PRO A 75 -18.55 15.69 -21.84
C PRO A 75 -18.37 16.27 -20.43
N PHE A 76 -17.11 16.37 -20.02
CA PHE A 76 -16.70 16.91 -18.71
C PHE A 76 -17.04 18.41 -18.63
N ASP A 77 -18.20 18.74 -18.04
CA ASP A 77 -18.57 20.13 -17.78
C ASP A 77 -17.75 20.70 -16.59
N LYS A 78 -16.71 21.46 -16.93
CA LYS A 78 -15.84 22.16 -15.97
C LYS A 78 -16.58 23.18 -15.11
N ASN A 79 -17.77 23.64 -15.50
CA ASN A 79 -18.47 24.74 -14.85
C ASN A 79 -19.53 24.32 -13.81
N GLN A 80 -19.83 23.02 -13.68
CA GLN A 80 -20.74 22.53 -12.62
C GLN A 80 -20.06 22.25 -11.27
N TYR A 81 -18.73 22.29 -11.20
CA TYR A 81 -18.00 22.07 -9.95
C TYR A 81 -17.39 23.36 -9.39
N THR A 82 -18.26 24.27 -8.94
CA THR A 82 -17.85 25.19 -7.87
C THR A 82 -17.86 24.41 -6.55
N PRO A 83 -16.74 24.33 -5.79
CA PRO A 83 -16.73 23.65 -4.52
C PRO A 83 -17.50 24.52 -3.52
N LYS A 84 -18.84 24.40 -3.51
CA LYS A 84 -19.63 24.85 -2.37
C LYS A 84 -19.10 24.07 -1.17
N PHE A 85 -18.52 24.79 -0.22
CA PHE A 85 -18.14 24.28 1.09
C PHE A 85 -19.26 23.35 1.59
N TYR A 86 -18.93 22.07 1.73
CA TYR A 86 -19.85 21.08 2.26
C TYR A 86 -20.14 21.46 3.72
N LYS A 87 -21.26 22.12 3.97
CA LYS A 87 -21.88 22.10 5.29
C LYS A 87 -22.22 20.64 5.55
N PRO A 88 -21.70 20.00 6.62
CA PRO A 88 -22.08 18.63 6.93
C PRO A 88 -23.60 18.62 7.13
N ALA A 89 -24.31 17.86 6.31
CA ALA A 89 -25.70 17.52 6.60
C ALA A 89 -25.76 16.95 8.02
N GLU A 90 -26.80 17.29 8.78
CA GLU A 90 -27.03 16.72 10.11
C GLU A 90 -26.83 15.20 10.05
N HIS A 91 -25.73 14.72 10.66
CA HIS A 91 -25.33 13.33 10.56
C HIS A 91 -26.24 12.50 11.47
N ASN A 92 -27.36 12.03 10.92
CA ASN A 92 -28.18 11.02 11.57
C ASN A 92 -27.46 9.68 11.45
N SER A 93 -26.76 9.30 12.52
CA SER A 93 -26.12 7.99 12.63
C SER A 93 -27.18 6.89 12.51
N PRO A 94 -26.96 5.83 11.71
CA PRO A 94 -27.90 4.71 11.60
C PRO A 94 -27.92 3.82 12.85
N TYR A 95 -27.02 4.06 13.81
CA TYR A 95 -26.89 3.26 15.02
C TYR A 95 -27.72 3.83 16.18
N SER A 96 -28.32 2.94 16.96
CA SER A 96 -29.10 3.30 18.16
C SER A 96 -28.27 3.32 19.45
N ASN A 97 -27.17 2.54 19.51
CA ASN A 97 -26.30 2.48 20.68
C ASN A 97 -25.40 3.73 20.76
N LYS A 98 -25.37 4.39 21.93
CA LYS A 98 -24.56 5.60 22.19
C LYS A 98 -23.08 5.43 21.83
N PHE A 99 -22.49 4.25 22.08
CA PHE A 99 -21.10 3.96 21.74
C PHE A 99 -20.88 3.89 20.22
N PHE A 100 -21.77 3.21 19.50
CA PHE A 100 -21.69 3.13 18.04
C PHE A 100 -21.96 4.48 17.36
N ILE A 101 -22.86 5.30 17.92
CA ILE A 101 -23.05 6.69 17.48
C ILE A 101 -21.77 7.51 17.69
N PHE A 102 -21.09 7.35 18.82
CA PHE A 102 -19.83 8.04 19.08
C PHE A 102 -18.74 7.63 18.08
N LEU A 103 -18.57 6.34 17.80
CA LEU A 103 -17.60 5.85 16.81
C LEU A 103 -17.92 6.35 15.40
N ASP A 104 -19.18 6.27 14.99
CA ASP A 104 -19.65 6.73 13.68
C ASP A 104 -19.42 8.24 13.49
N LYS A 105 -19.67 9.04 14.53
CA LYS A 105 -19.37 10.49 14.51
C LYS A 105 -17.87 10.80 14.51
N THR A 106 -17.06 10.02 15.23
CA THR A 106 -15.61 10.25 15.35
C THR A 106 -14.89 9.94 14.04
N PHE A 107 -15.26 8.84 13.37
CA PHE A 107 -14.60 8.37 12.16
C PHE A 107 -15.36 8.67 10.87
N TYR A 108 -16.56 9.27 10.98
CA TYR A 108 -17.45 9.55 9.84
C TYR A 108 -17.78 8.28 9.04
N ILE A 109 -18.07 7.17 9.73
CA ILE A 109 -18.14 5.82 9.14
C ILE A 109 -19.24 5.74 8.08
N SER A 110 -20.46 6.12 8.46
CA SER A 110 -21.62 6.10 7.56
C SER A 110 -21.49 7.12 6.43
N GLN A 111 -20.92 8.30 6.69
CA GLN A 111 -20.61 9.30 5.66
C GLN A 111 -19.60 8.80 4.63
N ARG A 112 -18.65 7.95 5.05
CA ARG A 112 -17.69 7.29 4.16
C ARG A 112 -18.27 6.03 3.51
N ARG A 113 -19.57 5.77 3.70
CA ARG A 113 -20.30 4.60 3.18
C ARG A 113 -19.62 3.29 3.60
N SER A 114 -19.22 3.21 4.87
CA SER A 114 -18.74 1.99 5.52
C SER A 114 -19.64 1.67 6.73
N ASP A 115 -19.39 0.55 7.40
CA ASP A 115 -20.11 0.12 8.59
C ASP A 115 -19.14 -0.46 9.64
N ILE A 116 -19.55 -0.45 10.90
CA ILE A 116 -18.70 -0.86 12.03
C ILE A 116 -18.24 -2.32 11.91
N LYS A 117 -19.07 -3.22 11.37
CA LYS A 117 -18.69 -4.63 11.22
C LYS A 117 -17.56 -4.76 10.21
N THR A 118 -17.69 -4.10 9.07
CA THR A 118 -16.65 -4.08 8.03
C THR A 118 -15.34 -3.50 8.53
N GLU A 119 -15.38 -2.39 9.27
CA GLU A 119 -14.17 -1.79 9.86
C GLU A 119 -13.49 -2.74 10.86
N PHE A 120 -14.27 -3.43 11.70
CA PHE A 120 -13.73 -4.37 12.69
C PHE A 120 -13.12 -5.62 12.02
N ILE A 121 -13.82 -6.23 11.06
CA ILE A 121 -13.32 -7.39 10.30
C ILE A 121 -12.05 -7.01 9.54
N ALA A 122 -12.04 -5.85 8.87
CA ALA A 122 -10.86 -5.35 8.19
C ALA A 122 -9.69 -5.12 9.16
N GLY A 123 -9.95 -4.60 10.36
CA GLY A 123 -8.94 -4.44 11.40
C GLY A 123 -8.30 -5.76 11.83
N ILE A 124 -9.09 -6.84 11.96
CA ILE A 124 -8.58 -8.18 12.24
C ILE A 124 -7.72 -8.69 11.09
N VAL A 125 -8.18 -8.57 9.84
CA VAL A 125 -7.41 -9.09 8.69
C VAL A 125 -6.13 -8.28 8.46
N MET A 126 -6.15 -6.96 8.65
CA MET A 126 -4.93 -6.14 8.62
C MET A 126 -3.95 -6.54 9.73
N TYR A 127 -4.45 -6.87 10.93
CA TYR A 127 -3.63 -7.42 12.02
C TYR A 127 -2.98 -8.74 11.61
N LEU A 128 -3.77 -9.71 11.11
CA LEU A 128 -3.26 -11.02 10.67
C LEU A 128 -2.25 -10.90 9.51
N ALA A 129 -2.50 -10.01 8.56
CA ALA A 129 -1.58 -9.75 7.45
C ALA A 129 -0.25 -9.13 7.91
N THR A 130 -0.24 -8.44 9.05
CA THR A 130 0.95 -7.76 9.59
C THR A 130 1.67 -8.60 10.65
N LEU A 131 1.01 -9.62 11.20
CA LEU A 131 1.48 -10.34 12.39
C LEU A 131 2.85 -11.01 12.20
N TYR A 132 3.17 -11.47 10.99
CA TYR A 132 4.45 -12.09 10.67
C TYR A 132 5.66 -11.21 11.03
N LEU A 133 5.50 -9.87 11.01
CA LEU A 133 6.59 -8.94 11.28
C LEU A 133 7.18 -9.09 12.68
N ILE A 134 6.34 -9.38 13.68
CA ILE A 134 6.79 -9.52 15.07
C ILE A 134 7.46 -10.87 15.35
N ASP A 135 7.39 -11.83 14.43
CA ASP A 135 8.09 -13.11 14.56
C ASP A 135 9.32 -13.19 13.64
N VAL A 136 9.24 -12.65 12.42
CA VAL A 136 10.33 -12.71 11.44
C VAL A 136 11.43 -11.70 11.76
N GLN A 137 11.09 -10.45 12.09
CA GLN A 137 12.12 -9.42 12.24
C GLN A 137 13.02 -9.62 13.48
N PRO A 138 12.51 -9.96 14.69
CA PRO A 138 13.35 -10.15 15.88
C PRO A 138 14.54 -11.08 15.69
N ALA A 139 14.39 -12.14 14.89
CA ALA A 139 15.48 -13.07 14.57
C ALA A 139 16.66 -12.37 13.85
N HIS A 140 16.39 -11.37 13.00
CA HIS A 140 17.43 -10.57 12.35
C HIS A 140 18.15 -9.65 13.35
N PHE A 141 17.45 -9.13 14.36
CA PHE A 141 18.06 -8.31 15.41
C PHE A 141 18.97 -9.14 16.33
N ALA A 142 18.60 -10.39 16.60
CA ALA A 142 19.35 -11.31 17.47
C ALA A 142 20.77 -11.57 16.96
N GLN A 143 20.97 -11.59 15.64
CA GLN A 143 22.29 -11.77 15.01
C GLN A 143 23.29 -10.67 15.39
N PHE A 144 22.82 -9.51 15.84
CA PHE A 144 23.65 -8.36 16.25
C PHE A 144 23.66 -8.13 17.77
N GLY A 145 23.25 -9.14 18.55
CA GLY A 145 23.36 -9.14 20.01
C GLY A 145 22.22 -8.41 20.73
N MET A 146 21.08 -8.23 20.08
CA MET A 146 19.85 -7.79 20.73
C MET A 146 19.05 -9.01 21.22
N GLU A 147 18.36 -8.88 22.35
CA GLU A 147 17.53 -9.97 22.85
C GLU A 147 16.23 -10.06 22.03
N GLU A 148 15.99 -11.21 21.39
CA GLU A 148 14.91 -11.42 20.41
C GLU A 148 13.53 -11.14 21.00
N ASN A 149 13.26 -11.64 22.20
CA ASN A 149 11.94 -11.55 22.82
C ASN A 149 11.58 -10.12 23.24
N GLN A 150 12.55 -9.36 23.73
CA GLN A 150 12.39 -7.95 24.08
C GLN A 150 12.16 -7.13 22.82
N VAL A 151 12.89 -7.40 21.73
CA VAL A 151 12.66 -6.72 20.44
C VAL A 151 11.25 -6.99 19.96
N LYS A 152 10.78 -8.23 20.07
CA LYS A 152 9.39 -8.60 19.79
C LYS A 152 8.40 -7.78 20.61
N VAL A 153 8.57 -7.70 21.94
CA VAL A 153 7.73 -6.88 22.84
C VAL A 153 7.73 -5.41 22.40
N SER A 154 8.91 -4.82 22.15
CA SER A 154 9.04 -3.43 21.72
C SER A 154 8.28 -3.18 20.41
N MET A 155 8.49 -4.05 19.43
CA MET A 155 7.89 -3.91 18.11
C MET A 155 6.36 -4.01 18.17
N THR A 156 5.81 -4.90 19.00
CA THR A 156 4.38 -5.00 19.25
C THR A 156 3.81 -3.72 19.88
N ILE A 157 4.48 -3.15 20.88
CA ILE A 157 4.08 -1.89 21.53
C ILE A 157 4.10 -0.74 20.53
N VAL A 158 5.21 -0.57 19.80
CA VAL A 158 5.37 0.49 18.80
C VAL A 158 4.31 0.36 17.71
N THR A 159 4.08 -0.85 17.19
CA THR A 159 3.08 -1.09 16.14
C THR A 159 1.67 -0.76 16.63
N GLY A 160 1.31 -1.21 17.83
CA GLY A 160 0.01 -0.94 18.44
C GLY A 160 -0.26 0.55 18.62
N LEU A 161 0.67 1.26 19.26
CA LEU A 161 0.54 2.71 19.53
C LEU A 161 0.58 3.54 18.24
N ALA A 162 1.53 3.24 17.34
CA ALA A 162 1.68 3.96 16.09
C ALA A 162 0.42 3.82 15.22
N THR A 163 -0.13 2.62 15.16
CA THR A 163 -1.32 2.34 14.36
C THR A 163 -2.58 3.00 14.96
N ILE A 164 -2.78 2.95 16.28
CA ILE A 164 -3.92 3.61 16.95
C ILE A 164 -3.87 5.12 16.71
N VAL A 165 -2.73 5.76 16.99
CA VAL A 165 -2.58 7.21 16.85
C VAL A 165 -2.72 7.64 15.40
N THR A 166 -2.16 6.87 14.45
CA THR A 166 -2.35 7.12 13.02
C THR A 166 -3.81 6.99 12.62
N GLY A 167 -4.52 5.96 13.12
CA GLY A 167 -5.94 5.76 12.89
C GLY A 167 -6.79 6.94 13.35
N PHE A 168 -6.57 7.47 14.56
CA PHE A 168 -7.30 8.65 15.06
C PHE A 168 -6.94 9.93 14.32
N LEU A 169 -5.65 10.18 14.05
CA LEU A 169 -5.20 11.44 13.46
C LEU A 169 -5.53 11.54 11.97
N THR A 170 -5.34 10.44 11.23
CA THR A 170 -5.57 10.39 9.79
C THR A 170 -6.99 9.96 9.46
N GLY A 171 -7.62 9.12 10.29
CA GLY A 171 -8.89 8.50 9.95
C GLY A 171 -8.79 7.60 8.72
N ILE A 172 -7.62 7.09 8.33
CA ILE A 172 -7.43 6.20 7.18
C ILE A 172 -7.06 4.79 7.68
N PRO A 173 -7.55 3.70 7.04
CA PRO A 173 -7.25 2.32 7.41
C PRO A 173 -5.80 1.95 7.03
N VAL A 174 -4.84 2.37 7.86
CA VAL A 174 -3.41 2.14 7.69
C VAL A 174 -2.80 1.58 8.97
N VAL A 175 -2.00 0.53 8.83
CA VAL A 175 -1.14 -0.03 9.85
C VAL A 175 0.22 0.65 9.79
N VAL A 176 0.78 0.98 10.94
CA VAL A 176 2.11 1.60 11.06
C VAL A 176 2.96 0.73 11.98
N SER A 177 4.10 0.28 11.48
CA SER A 177 5.02 -0.62 12.20
C SER A 177 6.46 -0.33 11.82
N CYS A 178 7.42 -1.02 12.44
CA CYS A 178 8.79 -1.05 11.97
C CYS A 178 8.84 -1.85 10.65
N GLY A 179 9.02 -1.15 9.53
CA GLY A 179 9.00 -1.78 8.21
C GLY A 179 10.27 -2.57 7.96
N ILE A 180 10.15 -3.66 7.19
CA ILE A 180 11.28 -4.54 6.83
C ILE A 180 12.45 -3.73 6.26
N CYS A 181 12.18 -2.69 5.46
CA CYS A 181 13.24 -1.89 4.86
C CYS A 181 14.00 -1.01 5.85
N GLU A 182 13.34 -0.50 6.90
CA GLU A 182 14.05 0.24 7.96
C GLU A 182 14.85 -0.73 8.84
N THR A 183 14.35 -1.95 9.04
CA THR A 183 15.07 -3.04 9.70
C THR A 183 16.32 -3.45 8.90
N ASN A 184 16.22 -3.67 7.59
CA ASN A 184 17.36 -4.02 6.74
C ASN A 184 18.39 -2.88 6.69
N PHE A 185 17.96 -1.62 6.62
CA PHE A 185 18.90 -0.49 6.72
C PHE A 185 19.64 -0.48 8.07
N PHE A 186 18.92 -0.68 9.18
CA PHE A 186 19.52 -0.75 10.50
C PHE A 186 20.50 -1.92 10.66
N ILE A 187 20.07 -3.14 10.32
CA ILE A 187 20.82 -4.39 10.48
C ILE A 187 21.96 -4.47 9.46
N ASP A 188 21.65 -4.47 8.16
CA ASP A 188 22.63 -4.79 7.12
C ASP A 188 23.60 -3.63 6.88
N THR A 189 23.10 -2.39 6.96
CA THR A 189 23.92 -1.21 6.64
C THR A 189 24.65 -0.69 7.88
N LEU A 190 23.92 -0.29 8.94
CA LEU A 190 24.57 0.33 10.10
C LEU A 190 25.33 -0.69 10.96
N CYS A 191 24.69 -1.80 11.32
CA CYS A 191 25.30 -2.83 12.16
C CYS A 191 26.22 -3.76 11.37
N GLY A 192 25.85 -4.14 10.15
CA GLY A 192 26.61 -5.03 9.27
C GLY A 192 27.79 -4.33 8.60
N LYS A 193 27.53 -3.52 7.57
CA LYS A 193 28.57 -2.87 6.75
C LYS A 193 29.44 -1.91 7.56
N PHE A 194 28.82 -0.99 8.30
CA PHE A 194 29.55 0.02 9.07
C PHE A 194 30.00 -0.45 10.45
N LYS A 195 29.62 -1.66 10.87
CA LYS A 195 30.03 -2.30 12.14
C LYS A 195 29.77 -1.45 13.39
N TYR A 196 28.73 -0.60 13.36
CA TYR A 196 28.31 0.12 14.56
C TYR A 196 27.55 -0.80 15.51
N SER A 197 27.66 -0.51 16.80
CA SER A 197 26.81 -1.17 17.79
C SER A 197 25.34 -0.83 17.55
N TRP A 198 24.44 -1.76 17.81
CA TRP A 198 23.00 -1.55 17.66
C TRP A 198 22.51 -0.31 18.45
N GLN A 199 23.11 -0.03 19.61
CA GLN A 199 22.83 1.18 20.40
C GLN A 199 23.20 2.48 19.66
N SER A 200 24.38 2.51 19.04
CA SER A 200 24.85 3.66 18.25
C SER A 200 23.99 3.85 16.99
N SER A 201 23.61 2.75 16.35
CA SER A 201 22.75 2.72 15.18
C SER A 201 21.34 3.24 15.50
N LEU A 202 20.72 2.78 16.60
CA LEU A 202 19.42 3.32 17.05
C LEU A 202 19.51 4.81 17.42
N SER A 203 20.66 5.26 17.93
CA SER A 203 20.87 6.68 18.24
C SER A 203 20.91 7.54 16.97
N LEU A 204 21.46 7.02 15.87
CA LEU A 204 21.39 7.67 14.56
C LEU A 204 19.94 7.73 14.05
N ILE A 205 19.21 6.62 14.16
CA ILE A 205 17.81 6.54 13.74
C ILE A 205 16.91 7.45 14.57
N PHE A 206 17.20 7.62 15.86
CA PHE A 206 16.55 8.60 16.72
C PHE A 206 16.74 10.04 16.20
N LEU A 207 17.97 10.42 15.86
CA LEU A 207 18.27 11.73 15.29
C LEU A 207 17.65 11.93 13.91
N GLN A 208 17.69 10.90 13.06
CA GLN A 208 16.98 10.84 11.78
C GLN A 208 15.49 11.11 11.97
N GLY A 209 14.84 10.42 12.91
CA GLY A 209 13.43 10.63 13.26
C GLY A 209 13.14 12.05 13.73
N ALA A 210 13.99 12.62 14.59
CA ALA A 210 13.86 14.00 15.05
C ALA A 210 13.97 15.01 13.90
N ILE A 211 14.94 14.84 12.99
CA ILE A 211 15.09 15.69 11.80
C ILE A 211 13.87 15.55 10.90
N CYS A 212 13.40 14.33 10.65
CA CYS A 212 12.22 14.08 9.84
C CYS A 212 10.95 14.66 10.47
N LEU A 213 10.85 14.71 11.79
CA LEU A 213 9.77 15.39 12.51
C LEU A 213 9.81 16.89 12.26
N VAL A 214 10.99 17.52 12.37
CA VAL A 214 11.19 18.93 12.02
C VAL A 214 10.78 19.19 10.56
N LEU A 215 11.26 18.37 9.62
CA LEU A 215 10.92 18.46 8.19
C LEU A 215 9.41 18.26 7.90
N SER A 216 8.66 17.63 8.80
CA SER A 216 7.21 17.41 8.65
C SER A 216 6.37 18.64 9.01
N PHE A 217 6.91 19.56 9.81
CA PHE A 217 6.27 20.86 10.02
C PHE A 217 6.33 21.71 8.75
N PHE A 218 7.42 21.58 8.00
CA PHE A 218 7.61 22.20 6.69
C PHE A 218 6.89 21.44 5.57
N ILE A 219 6.76 22.07 4.40
CA ILE A 219 6.10 21.48 3.21
C ILE A 219 7.05 20.49 2.49
N VAL A 220 8.32 20.42 2.88
CA VAL A 220 9.39 19.66 2.21
C VAL A 220 9.01 18.21 1.94
N ARG A 221 8.53 17.45 2.95
CA ARG A 221 8.15 16.04 2.77
C ARG A 221 6.95 15.86 1.83
N LYS A 222 5.98 16.78 1.86
CA LYS A 222 4.84 16.78 0.94
C LYS A 222 5.30 17.07 -0.50
N SER A 223 6.16 18.07 -0.68
CA SER A 223 6.73 18.40 -1.99
C SER A 223 7.56 17.27 -2.57
N PHE A 224 8.35 16.58 -1.73
CA PHE A 224 9.15 15.41 -2.12
C PHE A 224 8.28 14.32 -2.75
N VAL A 225 7.17 13.99 -2.09
CA VAL A 225 6.19 13.01 -2.57
C VAL A 225 5.50 13.46 -3.86
N MET A 226 5.07 14.72 -3.91
CA MET A 226 4.28 15.26 -5.03
C MET A 226 5.11 15.49 -6.30
N ALA A 227 6.43 15.54 -6.18
CA ALA A 227 7.33 15.68 -7.32
C ALA A 227 7.40 14.41 -8.19
N ILE A 228 7.01 13.24 -7.66
CA ILE A 228 7.15 11.97 -8.38
C ILE A 228 5.97 11.77 -9.35
N PRO A 229 6.23 11.48 -10.65
CA PRO A 229 5.19 11.28 -11.64
C PRO A 229 4.23 10.15 -11.29
N ASN A 230 2.95 10.32 -11.60
CA ASN A 230 1.91 9.37 -11.17
C ASN A 230 2.13 7.94 -11.69
N SER A 231 2.48 7.77 -12.97
CA SER A 231 2.77 6.46 -13.57
C SER A 231 3.93 5.76 -12.87
N PHE A 232 4.98 6.50 -12.50
CA PHE A 232 6.09 5.98 -11.72
C PHE A 232 5.66 5.53 -10.33
N ARG A 233 4.79 6.31 -9.65
CA ARG A 233 4.26 5.94 -8.33
C ARG A 233 3.42 4.66 -8.36
N LEU A 234 2.61 4.49 -9.41
CA LEU A 234 1.77 3.30 -9.60
C LEU A 234 2.60 2.05 -9.88
N GLY A 235 3.60 2.15 -10.76
CA GLY A 235 4.51 1.03 -11.03
C GLY A 235 5.37 0.67 -9.82
N PHE A 236 5.85 1.68 -9.09
CA PHE A 236 6.58 1.46 -7.85
C PHE A 236 5.73 0.74 -6.79
N ALA A 237 4.46 1.12 -6.64
CA ALA A 237 3.51 0.43 -5.77
C ALA A 237 3.35 -1.06 -6.14
N PHE A 238 3.34 -1.39 -7.44
CA PHE A 238 3.36 -2.78 -7.90
C PHE A 238 4.68 -3.48 -7.53
N GLY A 239 5.84 -2.83 -7.69
CA GLY A 239 7.12 -3.39 -7.26
C GLY A 239 7.22 -3.70 -5.76
N ILE A 240 6.64 -2.85 -4.90
CA ILE A 240 6.48 -3.18 -3.46
C ILE A 240 5.61 -4.42 -3.29
N GLY A 241 4.52 -4.53 -4.07
CA GLY A 241 3.67 -5.71 -4.09
C GLY A 241 4.44 -6.97 -4.46
N LEU A 242 5.31 -6.93 -5.45
CA LEU A 242 6.16 -8.08 -5.82
C LEU A 242 7.08 -8.51 -4.68
N PHE A 243 7.67 -7.55 -3.97
CA PHE A 243 8.50 -7.84 -2.80
C PHE A 243 7.71 -8.51 -1.68
N ILE A 244 6.50 -8.05 -1.39
CA ILE A 244 5.67 -8.65 -0.34
C ILE A 244 5.07 -9.97 -0.77
N GLY A 245 4.73 -10.13 -2.05
CA GLY A 245 4.35 -11.42 -2.60
C GLY A 245 5.49 -12.44 -2.47
N LYS A 246 6.74 -12.03 -2.75
CA LYS A 246 7.93 -12.85 -2.49
C LYS A 246 8.05 -13.24 -1.01
N VAL A 247 7.91 -12.28 -0.08
CA VAL A 247 7.88 -12.57 1.37
C VAL A 247 6.75 -13.54 1.73
N GLY A 248 5.58 -13.38 1.11
CA GLY A 248 4.42 -14.25 1.30
C GLY A 248 4.67 -15.70 0.86
N VAL A 249 5.28 -15.90 -0.31
CA VAL A 249 5.67 -17.22 -0.81
C VAL A 249 6.72 -17.86 0.09
N LEU A 250 7.76 -17.11 0.45
CA LEU A 250 8.79 -17.58 1.38
C LEU A 250 8.26 -17.86 2.79
N GLY A 251 7.04 -17.41 3.10
CA GLY A 251 6.36 -17.74 4.35
C GLY A 251 5.86 -19.19 4.42
N PHE A 252 5.65 -19.86 3.27
CA PHE A 252 5.20 -21.26 3.21
C PHE A 252 6.00 -22.14 2.26
N VAL A 253 6.97 -21.59 1.52
CA VAL A 253 7.86 -22.36 0.64
C VAL A 253 9.28 -22.27 1.19
N SER A 254 9.87 -23.43 1.47
CA SER A 254 11.27 -23.56 1.89
C SER A 254 12.19 -23.56 0.68
N ILE A 255 13.27 -22.79 0.75
CA ILE A 255 14.34 -22.80 -0.26
C ILE A 255 15.62 -23.21 0.45
N SER A 256 16.19 -24.34 0.06
CA SER A 256 17.42 -24.90 0.62
C SER A 256 18.41 -25.14 -0.54
N ASN A 257 19.66 -24.69 -0.41
CA ASN A 257 20.69 -24.83 -1.45
C ASN A 257 20.26 -24.42 -2.88
N GLU A 258 19.47 -23.35 -3.00
CA GLU A 258 18.87 -22.88 -4.27
C GLU A 258 17.82 -23.82 -4.90
N GLU A 259 17.47 -24.92 -4.23
CA GLU A 259 16.39 -25.82 -4.59
C GLU A 259 15.11 -25.51 -3.79
N ILE A 260 13.96 -25.70 -4.43
CA ILE A 260 12.64 -25.50 -3.82
C ILE A 260 12.22 -26.81 -3.16
N GLU A 261 12.07 -26.79 -1.84
CA GLU A 261 11.60 -27.93 -1.06
C GLU A 261 10.11 -27.78 -0.77
N LEU A 262 9.30 -28.73 -1.26
CA LEU A 262 7.86 -28.75 -1.05
C LEU A 262 7.53 -29.60 0.18
N GLU A 263 7.43 -28.94 1.33
CA GLU A 263 7.11 -29.58 2.62
C GLU A 263 5.63 -29.43 3.00
N TYR A 264 5.26 -29.91 4.19
CA TYR A 264 3.90 -29.78 4.73
C TYR A 264 3.48 -28.31 4.88
N GLN A 265 4.44 -27.41 5.15
CA GLN A 265 4.27 -25.96 5.18
C GLN A 265 3.65 -25.45 3.87
N THR A 266 4.17 -25.93 2.73
CA THR A 266 3.70 -25.53 1.40
C THR A 266 2.26 -25.94 1.18
N LEU A 267 1.88 -27.15 1.59
CA LEU A 267 0.51 -27.64 1.49
C LEU A 267 -0.46 -26.80 2.32
N ILE A 268 -0.07 -26.39 3.53
CA ILE A 268 -0.89 -25.54 4.40
C ILE A 268 -1.05 -24.13 3.81
N GLY A 269 0.02 -23.56 3.26
CA GLY A 269 -0.01 -22.28 2.57
C GLY A 269 -0.93 -22.31 1.35
N LEU A 270 -0.82 -23.34 0.51
CA LEU A 270 -1.71 -23.54 -0.64
C LEU A 270 -3.17 -23.74 -0.20
N PHE A 271 -3.41 -24.52 0.86
CA PHE A 271 -4.74 -24.71 1.42
C PHE A 271 -5.34 -23.39 1.91
N CYS A 272 -4.57 -22.58 2.63
CA CYS A 272 -5.00 -21.24 3.05
C CYS A 272 -5.33 -20.36 1.83
N LEU A 273 -4.49 -20.39 0.79
CA LEU A 273 -4.72 -19.64 -0.45
C LEU A 273 -6.04 -20.05 -1.13
N VAL A 274 -6.36 -21.35 -1.19
CA VAL A 274 -7.64 -21.84 -1.73
C VAL A 274 -8.82 -21.31 -0.89
N LEU A 275 -8.72 -21.33 0.44
CA LEU A 275 -9.77 -20.75 1.30
C LEU A 275 -9.94 -19.25 1.06
N LEU A 276 -8.84 -18.50 0.89
CA LEU A 276 -8.90 -17.09 0.53
C LEU A 276 -9.57 -16.89 -0.83
N ALA A 277 -9.25 -17.71 -1.83
CA ALA A 277 -9.86 -17.64 -3.15
C ALA A 277 -11.38 -17.89 -3.10
N ILE A 278 -11.84 -18.85 -2.30
CA ILE A 278 -13.26 -19.10 -2.03
C ILE A 278 -13.90 -17.86 -1.38
N GLY A 279 -13.22 -17.28 -0.38
CA GLY A 279 -13.66 -16.06 0.30
C GLY A 279 -13.86 -14.89 -0.65
N VAL A 280 -12.92 -14.70 -1.58
CA VAL A 280 -12.98 -13.66 -2.61
C VAL A 280 -14.10 -13.94 -3.60
N TYR A 281 -14.21 -15.18 -4.09
CA TYR A 281 -15.22 -15.57 -5.09
C TYR A 281 -16.66 -15.43 -4.55
N TRP A 282 -16.88 -15.70 -3.26
CA TRP A 282 -18.19 -15.59 -2.60
C TRP A 282 -18.43 -14.28 -1.86
N ASP A 283 -17.51 -13.30 -1.95
CA ASP A 283 -17.56 -12.03 -1.19
C ASP A 283 -17.76 -12.24 0.33
N PHE A 284 -17.22 -13.35 0.87
CA PHE A 284 -17.33 -13.69 2.28
C PHE A 284 -16.11 -13.19 3.06
N ARG A 285 -16.19 -11.95 3.55
CA ARG A 285 -15.08 -11.24 4.24
C ARG A 285 -14.52 -11.97 5.46
N LEU A 286 -15.35 -12.74 6.19
CA LEU A 286 -14.89 -13.53 7.34
C LEU A 286 -13.99 -14.70 6.92
N MET A 287 -14.05 -15.12 5.65
CA MET A 287 -13.22 -16.22 5.15
C MET A 287 -11.73 -15.93 5.30
N PHE A 288 -11.31 -14.67 5.23
CA PHE A 288 -9.91 -14.29 5.46
C PHE A 288 -9.43 -14.70 6.86
N ILE A 289 -10.26 -14.48 7.87
CA ILE A 289 -9.96 -14.83 9.26
C ILE A 289 -10.01 -16.36 9.42
N ILE A 290 -11.06 -16.99 8.87
CA ILE A 290 -11.25 -18.45 8.94
C ILE A 290 -10.08 -19.17 8.27
N ALA A 291 -9.63 -18.71 7.09
CA ALA A 291 -8.50 -19.29 6.37
C ALA A 291 -7.24 -19.33 7.23
N VAL A 292 -6.88 -18.20 7.84
CA VAL A 292 -5.70 -18.11 8.72
C VAL A 292 -5.88 -18.99 9.96
N LEU A 293 -7.05 -18.97 10.61
CA LEU A 293 -7.28 -19.75 11.83
C LEU A 293 -7.24 -21.26 11.56
N VAL A 294 -7.93 -21.73 10.52
CA VAL A 294 -7.96 -23.16 10.17
C VAL A 294 -6.57 -23.63 9.76
N SER A 295 -5.84 -22.86 8.94
CA SER A 295 -4.47 -23.20 8.56
C SER A 295 -3.50 -23.17 9.73
N SER A 296 -3.67 -22.24 10.68
CA SER A 296 -2.88 -22.21 11.92
C SER A 296 -3.14 -23.43 12.80
N ILE A 297 -4.42 -23.85 12.94
CA ILE A 297 -4.79 -25.05 13.69
C ILE A 297 -4.20 -26.31 13.04
N ILE A 298 -4.29 -26.44 11.72
CA ILE A 298 -3.70 -27.57 10.98
C ILE A 298 -2.17 -27.59 11.17
N SER A 299 -1.51 -26.43 11.03
CA SER A 299 -0.05 -26.33 11.24
C SER A 299 0.34 -26.66 12.67
N LEU A 300 -0.46 -26.27 13.66
CA LEU A 300 -0.22 -26.58 15.06
C LEU A 300 -0.37 -28.10 15.33
N ILE A 301 -1.41 -28.74 14.79
CA ILE A 301 -1.60 -30.20 14.94
C ILE A 301 -0.41 -30.95 14.35
N ILE A 302 0.05 -30.57 13.15
CA ILE A 302 1.20 -31.20 12.49
C ILE A 302 2.49 -30.89 13.27
N SER A 303 2.70 -29.64 13.68
CA SER A 303 3.89 -29.23 14.45
C SER A 303 4.02 -29.99 15.76
N LEU A 304 2.92 -30.24 16.49
CA LEU A 304 2.94 -31.02 17.72
C LEU A 304 3.40 -32.47 17.53
N THR A 305 3.34 -33.00 16.31
CA THR A 305 3.81 -34.35 15.96
C THR A 305 5.27 -34.40 15.51
N VAL A 306 5.86 -33.24 15.13
CA VAL A 306 7.19 -33.16 14.52
C VAL A 306 8.22 -32.49 15.43
N ASP A 307 7.84 -31.43 16.16
CA ASP A 307 8.76 -30.64 16.99
C ASP A 307 8.09 -30.16 18.30
N HIS A 308 8.63 -30.59 19.44
CA HIS A 308 8.07 -30.27 20.77
C HIS A 308 8.54 -28.92 21.37
N GLU A 309 9.34 -28.12 20.66
CA GLU A 309 10.04 -26.95 21.24
C GLU A 309 9.38 -25.57 21.01
N LYS A 310 8.19 -25.47 20.39
CA LYS A 310 7.65 -24.17 19.93
C LYS A 310 6.97 -23.28 20.99
N LEU A 311 6.80 -23.74 22.23
CA LEU A 311 6.05 -23.02 23.27
C LEU A 311 6.93 -22.79 24.51
N LYS A 312 7.92 -21.90 24.39
CA LYS A 312 8.73 -21.45 25.54
C LYS A 312 8.17 -20.13 26.06
N TRP A 313 7.72 -20.13 27.31
CA TRP A 313 7.34 -18.90 27.98
C TRP A 313 8.57 -18.02 28.19
N PHE A 314 8.44 -16.73 27.95
CA PHE A 314 9.50 -15.74 28.19
C PHE A 314 8.92 -14.53 28.93
N PRO A 315 9.72 -13.87 29.78
CA PRO A 315 9.27 -12.69 30.50
C PRO A 315 9.09 -11.50 29.55
N ILE A 316 7.95 -10.83 29.63
CA ILE A 316 7.70 -9.56 28.94
C ILE A 316 8.56 -8.49 29.61
N SER A 317 9.64 -8.10 28.95
CA SER A 317 10.58 -7.09 29.45
C SER A 317 11.12 -6.23 28.31
N LEU A 318 11.73 -5.10 28.68
CA LEU A 318 12.39 -4.18 27.75
C LEU A 318 13.74 -3.70 28.28
N ASN A 319 14.19 -4.22 29.42
CA ASN A 319 15.27 -3.64 30.22
C ASN A 319 16.63 -3.61 29.49
N ASP A 320 16.84 -4.57 28.58
CA ASP A 320 18.11 -4.73 27.88
C ASP A 320 18.15 -3.95 26.57
N ILE A 321 16.99 -3.53 26.04
CA ILE A 321 16.89 -2.81 24.76
C ILE A 321 16.41 -1.36 24.88
N ALA A 322 15.45 -1.08 25.74
CA ALA A 322 14.83 0.24 25.81
C ALA A 322 15.75 1.26 26.47
N PHE A 323 15.75 2.47 25.91
CA PHE A 323 16.54 3.63 26.34
C PHE A 323 18.05 3.39 26.37
N LYS A 324 18.56 2.37 25.67
CA LYS A 324 20.00 2.06 25.58
C LYS A 324 20.73 2.84 24.49
N LEU A 325 20.26 4.03 24.12
CA LEU A 325 20.90 4.87 23.11
C LEU A 325 22.33 5.25 23.52
N LYS A 326 23.28 5.13 22.59
CA LYS A 326 24.69 5.49 22.77
C LYS A 326 25.15 6.44 21.66
N PHE A 327 25.28 7.72 21.97
CA PHE A 327 25.82 8.75 21.08
C PHE A 327 27.35 8.77 21.03
N LYS A 328 27.97 7.59 20.93
CA LYS A 328 29.43 7.44 20.79
C LYS A 328 29.73 6.84 19.42
N TYR A 329 30.46 7.59 18.62
CA TYR A 329 30.86 7.20 17.27
C TYR A 329 32.37 7.33 17.14
N LYS A 330 33.00 6.41 16.38
CA LYS A 330 34.46 6.31 16.32
C LYS A 330 35.10 7.34 15.36
N ASN A 331 34.37 7.86 14.37
CA ASN A 331 34.93 8.65 13.27
C ASN A 331 34.16 9.96 13.01
N ALA A 332 34.75 10.90 12.25
CA ALA A 332 34.12 12.14 11.76
C ALA A 332 32.99 11.90 10.73
N SER A 333 32.73 10.65 10.34
CA SER A 333 31.70 10.22 9.38
C SER A 333 30.28 10.12 9.97
N VAL A 334 30.04 10.55 11.21
CA VAL A 334 28.68 10.57 11.80
C VAL A 334 27.73 11.43 10.99
N ILE A 335 28.21 12.59 10.53
CA ILE A 335 27.38 13.54 9.77
C ILE A 335 26.99 12.91 8.43
N SER A 336 27.91 12.23 7.73
CA SER A 336 27.59 11.57 6.47
C SER A 336 26.60 10.41 6.68
N LEU A 337 26.75 9.63 7.75
CA LEU A 337 25.82 8.56 8.10
C LEU A 337 24.43 9.07 8.49
N LEU A 338 24.38 10.17 9.24
CA LEU A 338 23.13 10.87 9.56
C LEU A 338 22.44 11.35 8.28
N VAL A 339 23.19 11.92 7.34
CA VAL A 339 22.65 12.35 6.04
C VAL A 339 22.13 11.15 5.25
N ILE A 340 22.89 10.05 5.15
CA ILE A 340 22.44 8.81 4.49
C ILE A 340 21.14 8.29 5.14
N SER A 341 21.08 8.29 6.46
CA SER A 341 19.92 7.86 7.23
C SER A 341 18.71 8.76 6.97
N VAL A 342 18.86 10.09 6.97
CA VAL A 342 17.78 11.03 6.62
C VAL A 342 17.30 10.83 5.18
N ILE A 343 18.21 10.61 4.24
CA ILE A 343 17.87 10.31 2.84
C ILE A 343 17.07 9.01 2.76
N ASN A 344 17.52 7.95 3.44
CA ASN A 344 16.79 6.68 3.50
C ASN A 344 15.38 6.87 4.06
N ASN A 345 15.20 7.66 5.12
CA ASN A 345 13.87 7.97 5.66
C ASN A 345 12.99 8.71 4.66
N LEU A 346 13.55 9.69 3.95
CA LEU A 346 12.83 10.47 2.95
C LEU A 346 12.38 9.60 1.78
N ILE A 347 13.19 8.63 1.37
CA ILE A 347 12.80 7.65 0.36
C ILE A 347 11.73 6.70 0.92
N ASN A 348 11.88 6.18 2.15
CA ASN A 348 10.86 5.34 2.79
C ASN A 348 9.54 6.08 3.08
N THR A 349 9.59 7.40 3.19
CA THR A 349 8.41 8.27 3.25
C THR A 349 7.55 8.12 1.99
N LEU A 350 8.11 7.68 0.86
CA LEU A 350 7.33 7.41 -0.33
C LEU A 350 6.36 6.25 -0.14
N SER A 351 6.71 5.24 0.69
CA SER A 351 5.80 4.17 1.08
C SER A 351 4.49 4.72 1.67
N THR A 352 4.56 5.77 2.49
CA THR A 352 3.37 6.49 3.02
C THR A 352 2.46 6.97 1.88
N SER A 353 3.06 7.46 0.80
CA SER A 353 2.33 8.02 -0.33
C SER A 353 1.75 6.93 -1.22
N PHE A 354 2.49 5.83 -1.39
CA PHE A 354 2.01 4.67 -2.12
C PHE A 354 0.83 4.01 -1.43
N THR A 355 0.86 3.86 -0.10
CA THR A 355 -0.30 3.35 0.67
C THR A 355 -1.55 4.21 0.42
N LEU A 356 -1.43 5.55 0.41
CA LEU A 356 -2.56 6.44 0.13
C LEU A 356 -3.06 6.35 -1.31
N ILE A 357 -2.14 6.28 -2.28
CA ILE A 357 -2.48 6.13 -3.70
C ILE A 357 -3.22 4.81 -3.89
N GLN A 358 -2.67 3.70 -3.43
CA GLN A 358 -3.29 2.38 -3.53
C GLN A 358 -4.67 2.36 -2.90
N PHE A 359 -4.80 2.91 -1.70
CA PHE A 359 -6.08 3.01 -1.02
C PHE A 359 -7.12 3.75 -1.87
N THR A 360 -6.72 4.88 -2.46
CA THR A 360 -7.60 5.68 -3.34
C THR A 360 -8.01 4.90 -4.59
N TYR A 361 -7.05 4.27 -5.27
CA TYR A 361 -7.29 3.57 -6.54
C TYR A 361 -8.06 2.26 -6.33
N LEU A 362 -7.80 1.50 -5.28
CA LEU A 362 -8.57 0.29 -4.96
C LEU A 362 -9.99 0.59 -4.57
N GLN A 363 -10.22 1.64 -3.77
CA GLN A 363 -11.58 2.03 -3.44
C GLN A 363 -12.37 2.42 -4.69
N ASN A 364 -11.73 3.12 -5.63
CA ASN A 364 -12.34 3.42 -6.93
C ASN A 364 -12.61 2.15 -7.74
N LEU A 365 -11.66 1.20 -7.79
CA LEU A 365 -11.77 -0.02 -8.57
C LEU A 365 -12.84 -0.99 -8.02
N ILE A 366 -12.92 -1.14 -6.70
CA ILE A 366 -13.78 -2.14 -6.04
C ILE A 366 -15.19 -1.60 -5.82
N PHE A 367 -15.33 -0.30 -5.51
CA PHE A 367 -16.59 0.26 -5.04
C PHE A 367 -17.15 1.40 -5.90
N ASP A 368 -16.57 1.65 -7.09
CA ASP A 368 -16.98 2.73 -7.99
C ASP A 368 -17.14 4.08 -7.27
N THR A 369 -16.30 4.35 -6.26
CA THR A 369 -16.36 5.59 -5.48
C THR A 369 -15.70 6.73 -6.25
N ASN A 370 -16.28 7.13 -7.39
CA ASN A 370 -15.76 8.22 -8.21
C ASN A 370 -15.40 9.43 -7.33
N THR A 371 -14.12 9.80 -7.35
CA THR A 371 -13.59 11.11 -6.96
C THR A 371 -13.62 11.47 -5.46
N PHE A 372 -14.48 10.86 -4.63
CA PHE A 372 -14.70 11.27 -3.23
C PHE A 372 -13.47 11.05 -2.33
N LEU A 373 -12.85 9.86 -2.37
CA LEU A 373 -11.66 9.57 -1.58
C LEU A 373 -10.42 10.32 -2.10
N LYS A 374 -10.27 10.42 -3.41
CA LYS A 374 -9.17 11.17 -4.05
C LYS A 374 -9.20 12.65 -3.64
N LEU A 375 -10.38 13.27 -3.67
CA LEU A 375 -10.57 14.66 -3.22
C LEU A 375 -10.40 14.83 -1.72
N LEU A 376 -10.85 13.88 -0.90
CA LEU A 376 -10.63 13.92 0.55
C LEU A 376 -9.14 13.83 0.90
N ILE A 377 -8.43 12.87 0.31
CA ILE A 377 -7.00 12.59 0.58
C ILE A 377 -6.12 13.77 0.15
N GLU A 378 -6.41 14.37 -1.00
CA GLU A 378 -5.65 15.52 -1.52
C GLU A 378 -6.00 16.85 -0.84
N LYS A 379 -7.27 17.10 -0.46
CA LYS A 379 -7.70 18.40 0.12
C LYS A 379 -7.60 18.52 1.65
N ASN A 380 -7.73 17.44 2.42
CA ASN A 380 -7.82 17.54 3.90
C ASN A 380 -6.48 17.33 4.64
N GLY A 381 -5.35 17.34 3.92
CA GLY A 381 -4.03 17.26 4.54
C GLY A 381 -3.70 15.91 5.18
N TYR A 382 -4.41 14.83 4.81
CA TYR A 382 -4.17 13.50 5.37
C TYR A 382 -2.74 13.00 5.15
N LEU A 383 -2.16 13.25 3.97
CA LEU A 383 -0.75 12.98 3.72
C LEU A 383 0.13 13.70 4.75
N LYS A 384 -0.11 14.99 5.02
CA LYS A 384 0.66 15.74 6.04
C LYS A 384 0.51 15.12 7.43
N LYS A 385 -0.71 14.74 7.83
CA LYS A 385 -0.97 14.10 9.12
C LYS A 385 -0.27 12.73 9.23
N MET A 386 -0.33 11.92 8.17
CA MET A 386 0.30 10.61 8.15
C MET A 386 1.83 10.71 8.18
N LEU A 387 2.40 11.63 7.41
CA LEU A 387 3.82 11.96 7.46
C LEU A 387 4.24 12.40 8.87
N PHE A 388 3.46 13.28 9.48
CA PHE A 388 3.73 13.79 10.82
C PHE A 388 3.70 12.67 11.87
N THR A 389 2.63 11.86 11.89
CA THR A 389 2.53 10.72 12.81
C THR A 389 3.66 9.72 12.57
N ASN A 390 3.99 9.43 11.30
CA ASN A 390 5.09 8.55 10.98
C ASN A 390 6.41 9.08 11.56
N ALA A 391 6.72 10.37 11.41
CA ALA A 391 7.95 10.94 11.95
C ALA A 391 8.01 10.89 13.48
N ILE A 392 6.89 11.12 14.17
CA ILE A 392 6.81 10.97 15.63
C ILE A 392 7.19 9.55 16.03
N PHE A 393 6.59 8.54 15.42
CA PHE A 393 6.87 7.14 15.78
C PHE A 393 8.22 6.65 15.27
N SER A 394 8.74 7.18 14.16
CA SER A 394 10.13 6.95 13.73
C SER A 394 11.15 7.51 14.73
N MET A 395 10.80 8.59 15.45
CA MET A 395 11.63 9.14 16.53
C MET A 395 11.47 8.37 17.85
N ILE A 396 10.26 7.93 18.20
CA ILE A 396 9.99 7.22 19.45
C ILE A 396 10.46 5.76 19.41
N SER A 397 10.30 5.09 18.28
CA SER A 397 10.62 3.65 18.13
C SER A 397 12.06 3.30 18.52
N PRO A 398 13.11 4.07 18.13
CA PRO A 398 14.48 3.80 18.56
C PRO A 398 14.70 3.91 20.07
N LEU A 399 13.90 4.70 20.78
CA LEU A 399 13.95 4.76 22.24
C LEU A 399 13.47 3.45 22.88
N LEU A 400 12.60 2.71 22.21
CA LEU A 400 12.09 1.42 22.69
C LEU A 400 12.93 0.23 22.21
N GLY A 401 13.91 0.46 21.33
CA GLY A 401 14.80 -0.59 20.83
C GLY A 401 14.49 -1.05 19.42
N THR A 402 13.64 -0.34 18.66
CA THR A 402 13.25 -0.72 17.30
C THR A 402 13.57 0.38 16.27
N PRO A 403 13.87 0.03 15.00
CA PRO A 403 14.12 1.01 13.93
C PRO A 403 12.93 1.91 13.63
N ALA A 404 13.11 2.84 12.69
CA ALA A 404 12.07 3.78 12.30
C ALA A 404 10.79 3.08 11.81
N THR A 405 9.63 3.64 12.14
CA THR A 405 8.35 3.15 11.64
C THR A 405 8.06 3.63 10.22
N VAL A 406 7.23 2.89 9.51
CA VAL A 406 6.62 3.27 8.23
C VAL A 406 5.15 2.79 8.17
N PRO A 407 4.29 3.49 7.42
CA PRO A 407 3.02 2.95 6.98
C PRO A 407 3.23 1.71 6.14
N LEU A 408 2.56 0.64 6.55
CA LEU A 408 2.63 -0.67 5.92
C LEU A 408 1.67 -0.75 4.75
N ILE A 409 2.13 -1.40 3.70
CA ILE A 409 1.34 -1.60 2.49
C ILE A 409 0.35 -2.76 2.67
N GLU A 410 0.61 -3.64 3.63
CA GLU A 410 -0.25 -4.74 4.07
C GLU A 410 -1.66 -4.27 4.44
N SER A 411 -1.79 -2.99 4.84
CA SER A 411 -3.07 -2.31 5.07
C SER A 411 -4.01 -2.33 3.84
N VAL A 412 -3.46 -2.57 2.64
CA VAL A 412 -4.19 -2.66 1.38
C VAL A 412 -5.30 -3.72 1.45
N ILE A 413 -5.09 -4.81 2.19
CA ILE A 413 -6.10 -5.87 2.36
C ILE A 413 -7.35 -5.35 3.07
N GLY A 414 -7.19 -4.38 3.98
CA GLY A 414 -8.31 -3.73 4.65
C GLY A 414 -9.19 -2.96 3.68
N SER A 415 -8.61 -2.41 2.61
CA SER A 415 -9.36 -1.71 1.57
C SER A 415 -10.20 -2.66 0.72
N ALA A 416 -9.69 -3.87 0.44
CA ALA A 416 -10.42 -4.90 -0.29
C ALA A 416 -11.61 -5.45 0.50
N ILE A 417 -11.50 -5.53 1.82
CA ILE A 417 -12.62 -5.87 2.72
C ILE A 417 -13.66 -4.75 2.77
N GLY A 418 -13.30 -3.53 2.38
CA GLY A 418 -14.18 -2.37 2.33
C GLY A 418 -14.02 -1.40 3.50
N SER A 419 -12.95 -1.48 4.29
CA SER A 419 -12.68 -0.45 5.30
C SER A 419 -12.34 0.89 4.65
N ARG A 420 -12.86 1.95 5.27
CA ARG A 420 -12.76 3.33 4.78
C ARG A 420 -12.32 4.33 5.84
N THR A 421 -12.14 3.87 7.07
CA THR A 421 -11.87 4.75 8.20
C THR A 421 -10.70 4.28 9.04
N GLY A 422 -10.25 5.14 9.95
CA GLY A 422 -9.22 4.79 10.93
C GLY A 422 -9.71 3.84 12.02
N LEU A 423 -11.01 3.48 12.06
CA LEU A 423 -11.52 2.52 13.03
C LEU A 423 -10.89 1.14 12.85
N SER A 424 -10.65 0.72 11.59
CA SER A 424 -9.95 -0.53 11.32
C SER A 424 -8.49 -0.48 11.79
N SER A 425 -7.79 0.66 11.63
CA SER A 425 -6.46 0.88 12.23
C SER A 425 -6.50 0.79 13.75
N VAL A 426 -7.44 1.48 14.39
CA VAL A 426 -7.58 1.42 15.86
C VAL A 426 -7.83 -0.02 16.32
N THR A 427 -8.66 -0.77 15.59
CA THR A 427 -8.89 -2.19 15.85
C THR A 427 -7.60 -3.00 15.73
N THR A 428 -6.85 -2.84 14.63
CA THR A 428 -5.54 -3.52 14.44
C THR A 428 -4.55 -3.18 15.55
N GLY A 429 -4.42 -1.91 15.92
CA GLY A 429 -3.47 -1.50 16.93
C GLY A 429 -3.87 -1.95 18.34
N LEU A 430 -5.17 -1.99 18.66
CA LEU A 430 -5.67 -2.60 19.90
C LEU A 430 -5.38 -4.10 19.94
N LEU A 431 -5.56 -4.81 18.83
CA LEU A 431 -5.19 -6.23 18.74
C LEU A 431 -3.70 -6.44 19.02
N PHE A 432 -2.81 -5.64 18.44
CA PHE A 432 -1.37 -5.68 18.77
C PHE A 432 -1.09 -5.44 20.26
N LEU A 433 -1.76 -4.48 20.89
CA LEU A 433 -1.59 -4.25 22.34
C LEU A 433 -2.11 -5.44 23.17
N ILE A 434 -3.20 -6.08 22.77
CA ILE A 434 -3.70 -7.31 23.40
C ILE A 434 -2.69 -8.45 23.22
N THR A 435 -2.06 -8.54 22.05
CA THR A 435 -1.04 -9.55 21.72
C THR A 435 0.13 -9.54 22.69
N ILE A 436 0.45 -8.41 23.34
CA ILE A 436 1.52 -8.33 24.37
C ILE A 436 1.33 -9.42 25.44
N THR A 437 0.09 -9.65 25.89
CA THR A 437 -0.23 -10.67 26.91
C THR A 437 -0.03 -12.10 26.39
N PHE A 438 -0.14 -12.28 25.07
CA PHE A 438 -0.06 -13.57 24.38
C PHE A 438 1.22 -13.73 23.56
N LEU A 439 2.21 -12.85 23.73
CA LEU A 439 3.48 -12.86 22.99
C LEU A 439 4.22 -14.21 23.06
N PRO A 440 4.26 -14.91 24.21
CA PRO A 440 4.82 -16.26 24.28
C PRO A 440 4.12 -17.29 23.36
N PHE A 441 2.90 -16.97 22.92
CA PHE A 441 2.05 -17.84 22.12
C PHE A 441 1.87 -17.35 20.67
N THR A 442 2.56 -16.28 20.23
CA THR A 442 2.36 -15.77 18.84
C THR A 442 2.80 -16.76 17.78
N LYS A 443 3.79 -17.60 18.09
CA LYS A 443 4.25 -18.69 17.21
C LYS A 443 3.15 -19.74 16.90
N ILE A 444 1.99 -19.67 17.55
CA ILE A 444 0.80 -20.48 17.19
C ILE A 444 0.27 -20.10 15.80
N ILE A 445 0.45 -18.85 15.37
CA ILE A 445 0.08 -18.41 14.02
C ILE A 445 1.36 -18.42 13.18
N PRO A 446 1.63 -19.48 12.41
CA PRO A 446 2.87 -19.59 11.68
C PRO A 446 2.84 -18.78 10.38
N SER A 447 4.02 -18.54 9.81
CA SER A 447 4.15 -17.79 8.56
C SER A 447 3.41 -18.45 7.40
N GLU A 448 3.22 -19.77 7.42
CA GLU A 448 2.52 -20.47 6.35
C GLU A 448 1.03 -20.11 6.29
N ALA A 449 0.43 -19.78 7.43
CA ALA A 449 -0.97 -19.39 7.52
C ALA A 449 -1.18 -17.92 7.11
N THR A 450 -0.19 -17.06 7.34
CA THR A 450 -0.28 -15.62 7.02
C THR A 450 0.29 -15.24 5.66
N GLY A 451 1.25 -16.00 5.13
CA GLY A 451 1.90 -15.76 3.83
C GLY A 451 0.91 -15.59 2.66
N PRO A 452 -0.17 -16.39 2.58
CA PRO A 452 -1.21 -16.22 1.57
C PRO A 452 -1.97 -14.88 1.63
N LEU A 453 -2.07 -14.22 2.79
CA LEU A 453 -2.62 -12.86 2.88
C LEU A 453 -1.70 -11.83 2.19
N LEU A 454 -0.38 -12.03 2.28
CA LEU A 454 0.61 -11.19 1.61
C LEU A 454 0.57 -11.39 0.10
N LEU A 455 0.37 -12.63 -0.36
CA LEU A 455 0.11 -12.93 -1.77
C LEU A 455 -1.17 -12.27 -2.28
N TYR A 456 -2.25 -12.31 -1.50
CA TYR A 456 -3.47 -11.60 -1.85
C TYR A 456 -3.24 -10.08 -1.91
N SER A 457 -2.42 -9.53 -1.00
CA SER A 457 -2.02 -8.13 -1.06
C SER A 457 -1.27 -7.80 -2.36
N LEU A 458 -0.40 -8.68 -2.87
CA LEU A 458 0.21 -8.53 -4.19
C LEU A 458 -0.86 -8.51 -5.30
N VAL A 459 -1.87 -9.39 -5.27
CA VAL A 459 -2.96 -9.38 -6.29
C VAL A 459 -3.67 -8.02 -6.34
N LEU A 460 -3.94 -7.43 -5.17
CA LEU A 460 -4.53 -6.09 -5.07
C LEU A 460 -3.60 -5.02 -5.65
N LEU A 461 -2.30 -5.12 -5.38
CA LEU A 461 -1.31 -4.16 -5.87
C LEU A 461 -1.04 -4.30 -7.37
N PHE A 462 -1.12 -5.52 -7.92
CA PHE A 462 -1.01 -5.75 -9.35
C PHE A 462 -2.15 -5.09 -10.13
N SER A 463 -3.34 -4.99 -9.54
CA SER A 463 -4.48 -4.30 -10.15
C SER A 463 -4.21 -2.81 -10.43
N MET A 464 -3.18 -2.21 -9.80
CA MET A 464 -2.73 -0.84 -10.07
C MET A 464 -2.13 -0.67 -11.46
N VAL A 465 -1.60 -1.73 -12.06
CA VAL A 465 -0.95 -1.69 -13.38
C VAL A 465 -1.93 -1.23 -14.45
N LYS A 466 -3.23 -1.51 -14.28
CA LYS A 466 -4.30 -1.03 -15.19
C LYS A 466 -4.37 0.50 -15.28
N TYR A 467 -3.88 1.23 -14.27
CA TYR A 467 -3.89 2.69 -14.24
C TYR A 467 -2.58 3.31 -14.74
N ILE A 468 -1.62 2.50 -15.16
CA ILE A 468 -0.38 2.96 -15.77
C ILE A 468 -0.64 3.15 -17.27
N ASP A 469 -0.33 4.34 -17.77
CA ASP A 469 -0.38 4.66 -19.19
C ASP A 469 0.89 4.12 -19.87
N PHE A 470 0.73 3.02 -20.62
CA PHE A 470 1.79 2.42 -21.43
C PHE A 470 1.61 2.91 -22.88
N GLY A 471 2.36 3.95 -23.24
CA GLY A 471 2.43 4.46 -24.61
C GLY A 471 3.76 5.13 -24.96
N ASP A 472 4.74 5.09 -24.05
CA ASP A 472 6.03 5.77 -24.24
C ASP A 472 7.14 5.05 -23.46
N LEU A 473 8.03 4.39 -24.21
CA LEU A 473 9.16 3.64 -23.68
C LEU A 473 10.06 4.46 -22.73
N VAL A 474 10.13 5.78 -22.92
CA VAL A 474 10.89 6.69 -22.05
C VAL A 474 10.32 6.75 -20.63
N ASP A 475 9.01 6.54 -20.48
CA ASP A 475 8.33 6.51 -19.18
C ASP A 475 8.20 5.05 -18.65
N GLU A 476 8.07 4.07 -19.54
CA GLU A 476 7.85 2.65 -19.19
C GLU A 476 9.10 1.93 -18.67
N ILE A 477 10.26 2.13 -19.31
CA ILE A 477 11.50 1.44 -18.90
C ILE A 477 11.86 1.76 -17.44
N PRO A 478 11.86 3.03 -16.98
CA PRO A 478 12.09 3.35 -15.58
C PRO A 478 11.11 2.69 -14.61
N ILE A 479 9.84 2.56 -15.01
CA ILE A 479 8.80 1.90 -14.21
C ILE A 479 9.15 0.41 -14.03
N ILE A 480 9.50 -0.28 -15.11
CA ILE A 480 9.86 -1.70 -15.07
C ILE A 480 11.13 -1.89 -14.25
N VAL A 481 12.15 -1.05 -14.46
CA VAL A 481 13.40 -1.08 -13.68
C VAL A 481 13.11 -0.93 -12.19
N ALA A 482 12.31 0.07 -11.80
CA ALA A 482 11.92 0.27 -10.41
C ALA A 482 11.18 -0.94 -9.83
N THR A 483 10.24 -1.49 -10.61
CA THR A 483 9.38 -2.61 -10.22
C THR A 483 10.18 -3.87 -9.93
N LEU A 484 11.16 -4.20 -10.77
CA LEU A 484 12.01 -5.38 -10.62
C LEU A 484 13.13 -5.17 -9.60
N ALA A 485 13.69 -3.96 -9.51
CA ALA A 485 14.80 -3.66 -8.60
C ALA A 485 14.43 -3.85 -7.12
N ILE A 486 13.19 -3.54 -6.72
CA ILE A 486 12.73 -3.68 -5.32
C ILE A 486 12.86 -5.13 -4.81
N PRO A 487 12.22 -6.15 -5.43
CA PRO A 487 12.33 -7.54 -4.97
C PRO A 487 13.71 -8.16 -5.19
N VAL A 488 14.48 -7.68 -6.17
CA VAL A 488 15.85 -8.16 -6.43
C VAL A 488 16.81 -7.68 -5.33
N PHE A 489 16.74 -6.40 -4.95
CA PHE A 489 17.61 -5.84 -3.92
C PHE A 489 17.15 -6.13 -2.49
N ASN A 490 15.98 -6.76 -2.30
CA ASN A 490 15.32 -6.93 -1.00
C ASN A 490 15.24 -5.61 -0.21
N SER A 491 15.09 -4.48 -0.91
CA SER A 491 15.15 -3.14 -0.34
C SER A 491 14.36 -2.15 -1.20
N ILE A 492 13.29 -1.62 -0.62
CA ILE A 492 12.47 -0.58 -1.25
C ILE A 492 13.29 0.69 -1.53
N PRO A 493 14.15 1.19 -0.60
CA PRO A 493 15.02 2.34 -0.89
C PRO A 493 15.97 2.15 -2.08
N TYR A 494 16.65 1.00 -2.17
CA TYR A 494 17.57 0.74 -3.28
C TYR A 494 16.82 0.55 -4.60
N GLY A 495 15.69 -0.17 -4.58
CA GLY A 495 14.83 -0.31 -5.75
C GLY A 495 14.29 1.03 -6.25
N PHE A 496 13.88 1.90 -5.33
CA PHE A 496 13.47 3.28 -5.64
C PHE A 496 14.61 4.07 -6.26
N ALA A 497 15.78 4.04 -5.62
CA ALA A 497 16.92 4.82 -6.06
C ALA A 497 17.31 4.47 -7.51
N VAL A 498 17.44 3.18 -7.82
CA VAL A 498 17.81 2.72 -9.17
C VAL A 498 16.72 3.05 -10.19
N GLY A 499 15.45 2.77 -9.86
CA GLY A 499 14.32 3.11 -10.73
C GLY A 499 14.20 4.61 -11.01
N TYR A 500 14.42 5.44 -10.00
CA TYR A 500 14.29 6.88 -10.12
C TYR A 500 15.48 7.52 -10.86
N VAL A 501 16.70 7.00 -10.66
CA VAL A 501 17.86 7.40 -11.47
C VAL A 501 17.62 7.06 -12.94
N SER A 502 17.08 5.87 -13.22
CA SER A 502 16.64 5.49 -14.56
C SER A 502 15.60 6.49 -15.10
N LEU A 503 14.58 6.87 -14.32
CA LEU A 503 13.57 7.85 -14.73
C LEU A 503 14.19 9.17 -15.18
N VAL A 504 15.07 9.75 -14.36
CA VAL A 504 15.72 11.02 -14.67
C VAL A 504 16.62 10.89 -15.91
N ALA A 505 17.39 9.80 -16.02
CA ALA A 505 18.26 9.55 -17.16
C ALA A 505 17.48 9.41 -18.48
N PHE A 506 16.42 8.59 -18.49
CA PHE A 506 15.58 8.40 -19.66
C PHE A 506 14.84 9.68 -20.06
N TRP A 507 14.38 10.48 -19.11
CA TRP A 507 13.77 11.78 -19.42
C TRP A 507 14.75 12.78 -20.03
N ILE A 508 16.01 12.76 -19.60
CA ILE A 508 17.08 13.56 -20.22
C ILE A 508 17.33 13.08 -21.66
N VAL A 509 17.50 11.77 -21.87
CA VAL A 509 17.75 11.18 -23.19
C VAL A 509 16.58 11.41 -24.15
N GLY A 510 15.35 11.22 -23.67
CA GLY A 510 14.11 11.48 -24.40
C GLY A 510 13.79 12.97 -24.55
N LYS A 511 14.68 13.88 -24.15
CA LYS A 511 14.54 15.34 -24.22
C LYS A 511 13.27 15.88 -23.55
N LYS A 512 12.74 15.17 -22.55
CA LYS A 512 11.57 15.55 -21.73
C LYS A 512 11.94 16.53 -20.62
N PHE A 513 12.84 17.48 -20.88
CA PHE A 513 13.35 18.43 -19.87
C PHE A 513 12.26 19.25 -19.20
N LYS A 514 11.17 19.56 -19.91
CA LYS A 514 10.02 20.29 -19.35
C LYS A 514 9.27 19.51 -18.26
N LYS A 515 9.37 18.17 -18.24
CA LYS A 515 8.78 17.34 -17.18
C LYS A 515 9.65 17.29 -15.92
N LEU A 516 10.95 17.58 -16.02
CA LEU A 516 11.89 17.55 -14.89
C LEU A 516 11.74 18.80 -14.04
N THR A 517 11.06 18.67 -12.90
CA THR A 517 11.01 19.74 -11.90
C THR A 517 12.29 19.80 -11.07
N PHE A 518 12.59 20.95 -10.46
CA PHE A 518 13.74 21.11 -9.58
C PHE A 518 13.76 20.08 -8.44
N MET A 519 12.59 19.79 -7.86
CA MET A 519 12.47 18.79 -6.80
C MET A 519 12.81 17.38 -7.31
N MET A 520 12.43 17.05 -8.55
CA MET A 520 12.80 15.76 -9.14
C MET A 520 14.31 15.62 -9.32
N PHE A 521 14.99 16.70 -9.69
CA PHE A 521 16.45 16.69 -9.80
C PHE A 521 17.13 16.45 -8.45
N ILE A 522 16.64 17.09 -7.38
CA ILE A 522 17.11 16.84 -6.01
C ILE A 522 16.91 15.36 -5.65
N ILE A 523 15.72 14.80 -5.89
CA ILE A 523 15.44 13.39 -5.62
C ILE A 523 16.40 12.50 -6.42
N GLY A 524 16.69 12.84 -7.67
CA GLY A 524 17.68 12.16 -8.50
C GLY A 524 19.06 12.12 -7.87
N ILE A 525 19.56 13.26 -7.37
CA ILE A 525 20.85 13.32 -6.65
C ILE A 525 20.81 12.47 -5.39
N LEU A 526 19.74 12.55 -4.60
CA LEU A 526 19.59 11.76 -3.38
C LEU A 526 19.55 10.25 -3.67
N SER A 527 18.91 9.85 -4.77
CA SER A 527 18.90 8.47 -5.24
C SER A 527 20.29 7.99 -5.67
N VAL A 528 21.06 8.81 -6.41
CA VAL A 528 22.46 8.52 -6.73
C VAL A 528 23.29 8.38 -5.45
N ALA A 529 23.12 9.31 -4.50
CA ALA A 529 23.81 9.26 -3.22
C ALA A 529 23.47 7.98 -2.44
N THR A 530 22.22 7.52 -2.47
CA THR A 530 21.78 6.27 -1.82
C THR A 530 22.50 5.05 -2.41
N ILE A 531 22.78 5.04 -3.71
CA ILE A 531 23.50 3.93 -4.38
C ILE A 531 25.00 4.01 -4.10
N VAL A 532 25.58 5.20 -4.21
CA VAL A 532 27.03 5.40 -4.21
C VAL A 532 27.61 5.46 -2.79
N LEU A 533 26.98 6.18 -1.86
CA LEU A 533 27.54 6.42 -0.54
C LEU A 533 27.81 5.14 0.27
N PRO A 534 26.95 4.10 0.26
CA PRO A 534 27.25 2.84 0.95
C PRO A 534 28.41 2.06 0.33
N SER A 535 28.79 2.36 -0.91
CA SER A 535 29.91 1.71 -1.63
C SER A 535 31.24 2.41 -1.34
N ILE A 536 31.21 3.64 -0.82
CA ILE A 536 32.39 4.39 -0.40
C ILE A 536 32.66 4.01 1.07
N ASN A 537 33.68 3.18 1.31
CA ASN A 537 34.14 2.87 2.66
C ASN A 537 34.63 4.17 3.34
N PHE A 538 33.92 4.63 4.37
CA PHE A 538 34.30 5.77 5.23
C PHE A 538 34.99 5.31 6.52
#